data_AF-A0A2K2TS94-F1
#
_entry.id   AF-A0A2K2TS94-F1
#
_cell.length_a   1.000
_cell.length_b   1.000
_cell.length_c   1.000
_cell.angle_alpha   90.00
_cell.angle_beta   90.00
_cell.angle_gamma   90.00
#
_symmetry.space_group_name_H-M   'P 1'
#
loop_
_entity.id
_entity.type
_entity.pdbx_description
1 polymer ?
#
loop_
_entity_poly.entity_id
_entity_poly.type
_entity_poly.pdbx_seq_one_letter_code
_entity_poly.pdbx_strand_id
1 'polypeptide(L)'
;MNMCWNMIGEVGNMKVIKTKAVFDEEKCIGCTVCSKVCPADAIRFVNKKPVLEEEHCVGCSSCVEHCPKDAVKMEALENPRTIFCDPSKFEDKAIEELCLKAHFYPKMEICVCTRTKAEEVAAAILAGAKTPIDLARMTGIRTGCKCCCAETPLRMLNAAGIDPGEAPGYQWYGLTSTLWTMDEAVKEEYDGKYHFKDDIEFCEKCVEKGLERGSGYE
;
A
#
# COMPACT_ATOMS: atom_id res chain seq x y z
N MET A 1 11.82 -20.63 28.03
CA MET A 1 12.30 -19.48 27.23
C MET A 1 11.17 -18.88 26.38
N ASN A 2 9.93 -18.84 26.91
CA ASN A 2 8.69 -18.53 26.16
C ASN A 2 8.03 -17.20 26.60
N MET A 3 8.79 -16.29 27.21
CA MET A 3 8.24 -15.03 27.75
C MET A 3 8.56 -13.79 26.90
N CYS A 4 9.48 -13.86 25.93
CA CYS A 4 9.77 -12.71 25.05
C CYS A 4 8.84 -12.59 23.83
N TRP A 5 8.17 -13.67 23.39
CA TRP A 5 7.29 -13.62 22.22
C TRP A 5 5.92 -12.97 22.51
N ASN A 6 5.46 -13.00 23.76
CA ASN A 6 4.17 -12.39 24.14
C ASN A 6 4.21 -10.86 24.19
N MET A 7 5.39 -10.23 24.21
CA MET A 7 5.53 -8.77 24.23
C MET A 7 5.64 -8.14 22.83
N ILE A 8 5.79 -8.94 21.76
CA ILE A 8 5.73 -8.45 20.37
C ILE A 8 4.28 -8.47 19.85
N GLY A 9 3.35 -9.09 20.57
CA GLY A 9 1.93 -9.21 20.21
C GLY A 9 1.08 -7.94 20.42
N GLU A 10 1.61 -6.93 21.10
CA GLU A 10 0.85 -5.71 21.44
C GLU A 10 1.18 -4.49 20.57
N VAL A 11 2.19 -4.58 19.68
CA VAL A 11 2.29 -3.62 18.57
C VAL A 11 1.27 -4.07 17.53
N GLY A 12 0.03 -3.58 17.69
CA GLY A 12 -1.12 -3.99 16.90
C GLY A 12 -0.78 -4.10 15.40
N ASN A 13 -0.93 -5.31 14.86
CA ASN A 13 -0.82 -5.54 13.42
C ASN A 13 -1.86 -4.65 12.73
N MET A 14 -1.41 -3.61 12.01
CA MET A 14 -2.26 -2.62 11.35
C MET A 14 -3.16 -3.22 10.26
N LYS A 15 -2.92 -4.48 9.88
CA LYS A 15 -3.81 -5.25 8.99
C LYS A 15 -5.08 -5.73 9.70
N VAL A 16 -5.11 -5.77 11.04
CA VAL A 16 -6.30 -6.14 11.82
C VAL A 16 -7.14 -4.89 12.07
N ILE A 17 -8.26 -4.79 11.36
CA ILE A 17 -9.22 -3.71 11.48
C ILE A 17 -10.10 -4.00 12.68
N LYS A 18 -9.98 -3.16 13.71
CA LYS A 18 -10.75 -3.24 14.95
C LYS A 18 -11.79 -2.13 15.07
N THR A 19 -11.72 -1.11 14.22
CA THR A 19 -12.58 0.07 14.31
C THR A 19 -13.10 0.52 12.95
N LYS A 20 -14.25 1.18 12.97
CA LYS A 20 -14.89 1.83 11.81
C LYS A 20 -15.22 3.28 12.09
N ALA A 21 -15.35 4.07 11.03
CA ALA A 21 -15.76 5.47 11.15
C ALA A 21 -17.28 5.57 11.36
N VAL A 22 -17.70 6.44 12.27
CA VAL A 22 -19.11 6.77 12.52
C VAL A 22 -19.27 8.29 12.45
N PHE A 23 -20.34 8.73 11.81
CA PHE A 23 -20.58 10.13 11.49
C PHE A 23 -21.66 10.72 12.38
N ASP A 24 -21.41 11.90 12.93
CA ASP A 24 -22.37 12.73 13.64
C ASP A 24 -23.14 13.58 12.62
N GLU A 25 -24.41 13.27 12.41
CA GLU A 25 -25.24 13.95 11.41
C GLU A 25 -25.50 15.42 11.75
N GLU A 26 -25.54 15.79 13.03
CA GLU A 26 -25.84 17.16 13.47
C GLU A 26 -24.64 18.09 13.23
N LYS A 27 -23.43 17.59 13.47
CA LYS A 27 -22.18 18.34 13.23
C LYS A 27 -21.75 18.35 11.76
N CYS A 28 -22.17 17.34 10.99
CA CYS A 28 -21.73 17.18 9.62
C CYS A 28 -22.33 18.23 8.67
N ILE A 29 -21.45 19.06 8.12
CA ILE A 29 -21.77 20.12 7.13
C ILE A 29 -21.73 19.66 5.67
N GLY A 30 -21.46 18.37 5.39
CA GLY A 30 -21.47 17.85 4.02
C GLY A 30 -20.30 18.29 3.13
N CYS A 31 -19.14 18.67 3.70
CA CYS A 31 -18.00 19.23 2.95
C CYS A 31 -17.22 18.21 2.09
N THR A 32 -17.51 16.91 2.18
CA THR A 32 -16.88 15.80 1.41
C THR A 32 -15.40 15.51 1.68
N VAL A 33 -14.73 16.27 2.56
CA VAL A 33 -13.30 16.10 2.85
C VAL A 33 -12.98 14.66 3.29
N CYS A 34 -13.81 14.07 4.16
CA CYS A 34 -13.61 12.70 4.65
C CYS A 34 -13.56 11.64 3.54
N SER A 35 -14.36 11.78 2.48
CA SER A 35 -14.35 10.87 1.33
C SER A 35 -13.08 11.08 0.50
N LYS A 36 -12.70 12.32 0.22
CA LYS A 36 -11.52 12.66 -0.59
C LYS A 36 -10.18 12.20 0.02
N VAL A 37 -10.08 12.14 1.35
CA VAL A 37 -8.87 11.68 2.06
C VAL A 37 -8.87 10.18 2.36
N CYS A 38 -9.93 9.45 2.01
CA CYS A 38 -10.04 8.04 2.32
C CYS A 38 -9.12 7.21 1.38
N PRO A 39 -8.09 6.52 1.89
CA PRO A 39 -7.17 5.73 1.04
C PRO A 39 -7.81 4.49 0.43
N ALA A 40 -8.98 4.09 0.94
CA ALA A 40 -9.74 2.92 0.51
C ALA A 40 -11.11 3.30 -0.11
N ASP A 41 -11.35 4.59 -0.40
CA ASP A 41 -12.63 5.08 -0.95
C ASP A 41 -13.87 4.46 -0.28
N ALA A 42 -13.89 4.41 1.05
CA ALA A 42 -14.91 3.70 1.82
C ALA A 42 -16.12 4.59 2.19
N ILE A 43 -16.18 5.83 1.69
CA ILE A 43 -17.18 6.82 2.12
C ILE A 43 -17.88 7.40 0.90
N ARG A 44 -19.17 7.14 0.77
CA ARG A 44 -20.07 7.74 -0.22
C ARG A 44 -20.84 8.91 0.36
N PHE A 45 -21.47 9.70 -0.50
CA PHE A 45 -22.34 10.80 -0.09
C PHE A 45 -23.74 10.62 -0.67
N VAL A 46 -24.74 10.57 0.21
CA VAL A 46 -26.15 10.52 -0.15
C VAL A 46 -26.85 11.68 0.56
N ASN A 47 -27.59 12.51 -0.18
CA ASN A 47 -28.28 13.68 0.40
C ASN A 47 -27.36 14.61 1.23
N LYS A 48 -26.13 14.83 0.76
CA LYS A 48 -25.06 15.62 1.44
C LYS A 48 -24.59 15.04 2.78
N LYS A 49 -24.93 13.79 3.10
CA LYS A 49 -24.46 13.10 4.30
C LYS A 49 -23.54 11.93 3.92
N PRO A 50 -22.45 11.71 4.69
CA PRO A 50 -21.54 10.61 4.45
C PRO A 50 -22.19 9.28 4.83
N VAL A 51 -21.97 8.25 4.01
CA VAL A 51 -22.37 6.86 4.24
C VAL A 51 -21.12 6.01 4.16
N LEU A 52 -20.84 5.22 5.20
CA LEU A 52 -19.71 4.31 5.22
C LEU A 52 -20.05 2.99 4.51
N GLU A 53 -19.21 2.60 3.55
CA GLU A 53 -19.11 1.23 3.07
C GLU A 53 -18.18 0.48 4.05
N GLU A 54 -18.78 -0.17 5.07
CA GLU A 54 -18.05 -0.79 6.18
C GLU A 54 -17.04 -1.82 5.69
N GLU A 55 -17.38 -2.56 4.64
CA GLU A 55 -16.52 -3.57 4.01
C GLU A 55 -15.23 -2.98 3.41
N HIS A 56 -15.20 -1.70 3.05
CA HIS A 56 -14.01 -1.02 2.54
C HIS A 56 -13.27 -0.23 3.60
N CYS A 57 -13.86 -0.04 4.79
CA CYS A 57 -13.22 0.73 5.86
C CYS A 57 -12.01 -0.01 6.43
N VAL A 58 -10.84 0.63 6.31
CA VAL A 58 -9.55 0.08 6.78
C VAL A 58 -9.14 0.61 8.16
N GLY A 59 -10.05 1.26 8.90
CA GLY A 59 -9.78 1.75 10.27
C GLY A 59 -8.70 2.83 10.40
N CYS A 60 -8.21 3.42 9.29
CA CYS A 60 -7.07 4.33 9.30
C CYS A 60 -7.31 5.68 10.01
N SER A 61 -8.55 6.05 10.29
CA SER A 61 -8.90 7.32 10.97
C SER A 61 -8.55 8.62 10.20
N SER A 62 -8.14 8.57 8.92
CA SER A 62 -7.85 9.79 8.13
C SER A 62 -9.04 10.75 8.07
N CYS A 63 -10.26 10.22 8.03
CA CYS A 63 -11.49 11.02 8.00
C CYS A 63 -11.76 11.77 9.31
N VAL A 64 -11.30 11.25 10.45
CA VAL A 64 -11.38 11.94 11.75
C VAL A 64 -10.42 13.12 11.75
N GLU A 65 -9.17 12.88 11.36
CA GLU A 65 -8.10 13.89 11.37
C GLU A 65 -8.39 15.10 10.48
N HIS A 66 -9.12 14.91 9.37
CA HIS A 66 -9.38 15.96 8.39
C HIS A 66 -10.80 16.55 8.49
N CYS A 67 -11.62 16.14 9.48
CA CYS A 67 -12.95 16.70 9.61
C CYS A 67 -12.90 18.09 10.25
N PRO A 68 -13.29 19.17 9.56
CA PRO A 68 -13.21 20.53 10.11
C PRO A 68 -14.25 20.84 11.21
N LYS A 69 -15.13 19.88 11.52
CA LYS A 69 -16.23 20.01 12.49
C LYS A 69 -16.23 18.89 13.53
N ASP A 70 -15.19 18.06 13.55
CA ASP A 70 -15.08 16.90 14.45
C ASP A 70 -16.35 16.03 14.44
N ALA A 71 -16.93 15.86 13.24
CA ALA A 71 -18.17 15.14 13.00
C ALA A 71 -17.94 13.65 12.72
N VAL A 72 -16.73 13.13 12.94
CA VAL A 72 -16.36 11.73 12.69
C VAL A 72 -15.66 11.18 13.93
N LYS A 73 -16.03 9.98 14.34
CA LYS A 73 -15.38 9.22 15.41
C LYS A 73 -15.05 7.81 14.94
N MET A 74 -14.09 7.16 15.59
CA MET A 74 -13.85 5.74 15.41
C MET A 74 -14.58 4.95 16.49
N GLU A 75 -15.34 3.94 16.09
CA GLU A 75 -16.00 3.00 16.99
C GLU A 75 -15.48 1.59 16.76
N ALA A 76 -15.51 0.75 17.80
CA ALA A 76 -15.08 -0.63 17.71
C ALA A 76 -16.01 -1.42 16.77
N LEU A 77 -15.41 -2.29 15.96
CA LEU A 77 -16.15 -3.31 15.22
C LEU A 77 -16.56 -4.43 16.18
N GLU A 78 -17.80 -4.91 16.04
CA GLU A 78 -18.25 -6.11 16.74
C GLU A 78 -17.39 -7.32 16.36
N ASN A 79 -17.04 -7.42 15.07
CA ASN A 79 -16.22 -8.49 14.51
C ASN A 79 -14.97 -7.90 13.85
N PRO A 80 -13.82 -7.90 14.54
CA PRO A 80 -12.55 -7.51 13.93
C PRO A 80 -12.22 -8.39 12.72
N ARG A 81 -11.58 -7.79 11.71
CA ARG A 81 -11.24 -8.48 10.46
C ARG A 81 -9.83 -8.15 10.02
N THR A 82 -9.21 -9.05 9.27
CA THR A 82 -7.84 -8.85 8.76
C THR A 82 -7.85 -8.58 7.27
N ILE A 83 -7.15 -7.54 6.84
CA ILE A 83 -6.91 -7.25 5.43
C ILE A 83 -5.59 -7.91 5.02
N PHE A 84 -5.67 -8.91 4.15
CA PHE A 84 -4.53 -9.66 3.68
C PHE A 84 -4.88 -10.35 2.36
N CYS A 85 -3.96 -10.27 1.39
CA CYS A 85 -4.04 -11.05 0.17
C CYS A 85 -3.04 -12.20 0.28
N ASP A 86 -3.56 -13.42 0.25
CA ASP A 86 -2.76 -14.65 0.41
C ASP A 86 -2.01 -14.98 -0.89
N PRO A 87 -0.67 -14.86 -0.91
CA PRO A 87 0.11 -15.12 -2.11
C PRO A 87 0.09 -16.60 -2.53
N SER A 88 -0.13 -17.53 -1.58
CA SER A 88 -0.12 -18.98 -1.86
C SER A 88 -1.23 -19.45 -2.80
N LYS A 89 -2.21 -18.58 -3.09
CA LYS A 89 -3.30 -18.83 -4.02
C LYS A 89 -2.93 -18.60 -5.49
N PHE A 90 -1.72 -18.10 -5.76
CA PHE A 90 -1.23 -17.77 -7.09
C PHE A 90 0.04 -18.55 -7.40
N GLU A 91 0.40 -18.61 -8.69
CA GLU A 91 1.65 -19.26 -9.10
C GLU A 91 2.85 -18.45 -8.61
N ASP A 92 3.75 -19.09 -7.85
CA ASP A 92 4.95 -18.46 -7.28
C ASP A 92 5.77 -17.74 -8.36
N LYS A 93 5.92 -18.36 -9.53
CA LYS A 93 6.63 -17.77 -10.67
C LYS A 93 6.02 -16.45 -11.13
N ALA A 94 4.69 -16.35 -11.19
CA ALA A 94 4.00 -15.12 -11.61
C ALA A 94 4.20 -13.99 -10.58
N ILE A 95 4.20 -14.34 -9.28
CA ILE A 95 4.49 -13.38 -8.20
C ILE A 95 5.93 -12.90 -8.30
N GLU A 96 6.89 -13.81 -8.46
CA GLU A 96 8.31 -13.49 -8.57
C GLU A 96 8.60 -12.60 -9.77
N GLU A 97 8.12 -12.96 -10.97
CA GLU A 97 8.29 -12.16 -12.19
C GLU A 97 7.75 -10.74 -12.01
N LEU A 98 6.57 -10.57 -11.43
CA LEU A 98 5.97 -9.27 -11.19
C LEU A 98 6.76 -8.44 -10.16
N CYS A 99 7.15 -9.04 -9.04
CA CYS A 99 7.93 -8.35 -8.00
C CYS A 99 9.29 -7.90 -8.55
N LEU A 100 9.99 -8.77 -9.27
CA LEU A 100 11.30 -8.49 -9.84
C LEU A 100 11.23 -7.42 -10.93
N LYS A 101 10.19 -7.45 -11.77
CA LYS A 101 9.92 -6.39 -12.76
C LYS A 101 9.65 -5.04 -12.10
N ALA A 102 9.10 -5.02 -10.88
CA ALA A 102 8.95 -3.81 -10.08
C ALA A 102 10.22 -3.45 -9.27
N HIS A 103 11.29 -4.23 -9.39
CA HIS A 103 12.52 -4.16 -8.60
C HIS A 103 12.29 -4.31 -7.09
N PHE A 104 11.47 -5.27 -6.71
CA PHE A 104 11.26 -5.70 -5.32
C PHE A 104 11.54 -7.19 -5.17
N TYR A 105 12.18 -7.57 -4.07
CA TYR A 105 12.23 -8.96 -3.66
C TYR A 105 10.87 -9.38 -3.09
N PRO A 106 10.27 -10.53 -3.45
CA PRO A 106 8.91 -10.90 -3.04
C PRO A 106 8.63 -10.80 -1.53
N LYS A 107 9.60 -11.20 -0.68
CA LYS A 107 9.44 -11.15 0.78
C LYS A 107 9.74 -9.78 1.41
N MET A 108 10.18 -8.79 0.62
CA MET A 108 10.49 -7.44 1.09
C MET A 108 9.24 -6.75 1.60
N GLU A 109 9.30 -6.13 2.79
CA GLU A 109 8.26 -5.23 3.27
C GLU A 109 8.32 -3.91 2.49
N ILE A 110 7.35 -3.69 1.61
CA ILE A 110 7.23 -2.47 0.80
C ILE A 110 6.29 -1.43 1.42
N CYS A 111 5.64 -1.77 2.53
CA CYS A 111 4.92 -0.85 3.39
C CYS A 111 5.18 -1.19 4.85
N VAL A 112 6.09 -0.45 5.47
CA VAL A 112 6.54 -0.69 6.85
C VAL A 112 5.40 -0.53 7.86
N CYS A 113 4.49 0.43 7.63
CA CYS A 113 3.41 0.73 8.56
C CYS A 113 2.40 -0.41 8.72
N THR A 114 2.18 -1.18 7.65
CA THR A 114 1.28 -2.34 7.65
C THR A 114 2.02 -3.66 7.58
N ARG A 115 3.35 -3.64 7.45
CA ARG A 115 4.19 -4.81 7.13
C ARG A 115 3.64 -5.56 5.90
N THR A 116 3.21 -4.82 4.89
CA THR A 116 2.76 -5.41 3.62
C THR A 116 3.96 -5.74 2.77
N LYS A 117 4.08 -7.01 2.37
CA LYS A 117 5.16 -7.51 1.51
C LYS A 117 4.84 -7.31 0.02
N ALA A 118 5.89 -7.32 -0.81
CA ALA A 118 5.74 -7.23 -2.25
C ALA A 118 4.87 -8.36 -2.83
N GLU A 119 5.05 -9.59 -2.33
CA GLU A 119 4.26 -10.76 -2.76
C GLU A 119 2.75 -10.63 -2.51
N GLU A 120 2.34 -9.96 -1.42
CA GLU A 120 0.92 -9.72 -1.12
C GLU A 120 0.31 -8.74 -2.11
N VAL A 121 1.08 -7.72 -2.51
CA VAL A 121 0.66 -6.73 -3.49
C VAL A 121 0.63 -7.36 -4.89
N ALA A 122 1.63 -8.17 -5.24
CA ALA A 122 1.62 -8.93 -6.48
C ALA A 122 0.40 -9.85 -6.57
N ALA A 123 0.12 -10.61 -5.51
CA ALA A 123 -1.07 -11.45 -5.41
C ALA A 123 -2.36 -10.64 -5.58
N ALA A 124 -2.45 -9.44 -4.99
CA ALA A 124 -3.62 -8.57 -5.16
C ALA A 124 -3.78 -8.07 -6.60
N ILE A 125 -2.68 -7.76 -7.30
CA ILE A 125 -2.71 -7.40 -8.73
C ILE A 125 -3.18 -8.59 -9.57
N LEU A 126 -2.64 -9.79 -9.33
CA LEU A 126 -3.05 -11.02 -10.01
C LEU A 126 -4.52 -11.37 -9.72
N ALA A 127 -5.02 -11.01 -8.54
CA ALA A 127 -6.44 -11.11 -8.17
C ALA A 127 -7.34 -10.06 -8.83
N GLY A 128 -6.77 -9.09 -9.57
CA GLY A 128 -7.50 -8.10 -10.36
C GLY A 128 -7.48 -6.66 -9.83
N ALA A 129 -6.63 -6.34 -8.85
CA ALA A 129 -6.44 -4.95 -8.41
C ALA A 129 -5.84 -4.09 -9.53
N LYS A 130 -6.45 -2.92 -9.80
CA LYS A 130 -6.02 -2.03 -10.88
C LYS A 130 -5.61 -0.65 -10.40
N THR A 131 -6.08 -0.27 -9.22
CA THR A 131 -5.81 1.04 -8.64
C THR A 131 -5.07 0.89 -7.34
N PRO A 132 -4.39 1.95 -6.88
CA PRO A 132 -3.97 2.00 -5.50
C PRO A 132 -5.16 1.67 -4.56
N ILE A 133 -6.33 2.28 -4.70
CA ILE A 133 -7.46 2.02 -3.79
C ILE A 133 -7.77 0.52 -3.63
N ASP A 134 -7.75 -0.25 -4.71
CA ASP A 134 -7.93 -1.70 -4.68
C ASP A 134 -6.85 -2.38 -3.84
N LEU A 135 -5.58 -2.03 -4.07
CA LEU A 135 -4.47 -2.59 -3.30
C LEU A 135 -4.57 -2.27 -1.80
N ALA A 136 -5.02 -1.07 -1.44
CA ALA A 136 -5.24 -0.71 -0.03
C ALA A 136 -6.37 -1.53 0.60
N ARG A 137 -7.47 -1.76 -0.14
CA ARG A 137 -8.59 -2.59 0.30
C ARG A 137 -8.21 -4.06 0.46
N MET A 138 -7.30 -4.56 -0.37
CA MET A 138 -6.94 -5.99 -0.41
C MET A 138 -5.75 -6.35 0.47
N THR A 139 -4.80 -5.44 0.68
CA THR A 139 -3.52 -5.72 1.37
C THR A 139 -3.23 -4.81 2.56
N GLY A 140 -4.02 -3.75 2.74
CA GLY A 140 -3.77 -2.71 3.74
C GLY A 140 -2.61 -1.77 3.38
N ILE A 141 -1.98 -1.92 2.21
CA ILE A 141 -0.88 -1.02 1.82
C ILE A 141 -1.33 0.45 1.89
N ARG A 142 -0.45 1.31 2.40
CA ARG A 142 -0.62 2.77 2.54
C ARG A 142 -1.67 3.26 3.56
N THR A 143 -2.29 2.38 4.33
CA THR A 143 -3.34 2.78 5.28
C THR A 143 -2.80 3.22 6.65
N GLY A 144 -1.59 2.79 7.02
CA GLY A 144 -0.99 3.10 8.33
C GLY A 144 -0.52 4.55 8.49
N CYS A 145 0.46 4.99 7.69
CA CYS A 145 0.94 6.39 7.70
C CYS A 145 0.10 7.34 6.84
N LYS A 146 -0.89 6.82 6.09
CA LYS A 146 -1.91 7.57 5.34
C LYS A 146 -1.40 8.43 4.16
N CYS A 147 -0.10 8.61 3.98
CA CYS A 147 0.43 9.46 2.91
C CYS A 147 1.73 8.98 2.22
N CYS A 148 2.62 8.24 2.88
CA CYS A 148 4.01 8.17 2.39
C CYS A 148 4.33 7.12 1.31
N CYS A 149 3.46 6.16 1.00
CA CYS A 149 3.84 5.03 0.13
C CYS A 149 2.87 4.81 -1.04
N ALA A 150 2.49 5.87 -1.77
CA ALA A 150 1.82 5.66 -3.06
C ALA A 150 2.80 5.05 -4.08
N GLU A 151 4.09 5.40 -4.00
CA GLU A 151 5.13 4.97 -4.93
C GLU A 151 5.24 3.44 -5.06
N THR A 152 5.29 2.70 -3.95
CA THR A 152 5.46 1.24 -3.99
C THR A 152 4.30 0.51 -4.70
N PRO A 153 3.00 0.75 -4.39
CA PRO A 153 1.90 0.22 -5.17
C PRO A 153 1.87 0.73 -6.61
N LEU A 154 2.21 2.00 -6.88
CA LEU A 154 2.25 2.51 -8.26
C LEU A 154 3.32 1.81 -9.10
N ARG A 155 4.52 1.57 -8.55
CA ARG A 155 5.58 0.81 -9.23
C ARG A 155 5.15 -0.63 -9.53
N MET A 156 4.46 -1.28 -8.60
CA MET A 156 3.92 -2.62 -8.80
C MET A 156 2.85 -2.65 -9.90
N LEU A 157 1.93 -1.67 -9.93
CA LEU A 157 0.93 -1.53 -10.99
C LEU A 157 1.58 -1.25 -12.35
N ASN A 158 2.56 -0.35 -12.40
CA ASN A 158 3.31 -0.04 -13.63
C ASN A 158 4.09 -1.26 -14.14
N ALA A 159 4.70 -2.05 -13.25
CA ALA A 159 5.33 -3.32 -13.63
C ALA A 159 4.32 -4.32 -14.21
N ALA A 160 3.08 -4.33 -13.72
CA ALA A 160 1.99 -5.11 -14.30
C ALA A 160 1.43 -4.53 -15.62
N GLY A 161 1.93 -3.38 -16.08
CA GLY A 161 1.41 -2.67 -17.26
C GLY A 161 0.06 -1.99 -17.01
N ILE A 162 -0.26 -1.70 -15.75
CA ILE A 162 -1.52 -1.07 -15.33
C ILE A 162 -1.25 0.40 -15.04
N ASP A 163 -1.90 1.27 -15.81
CA ASP A 163 -2.00 2.70 -15.51
C ASP A 163 -3.29 2.94 -14.72
N PRO A 164 -3.21 3.36 -13.43
CA PRO A 164 -4.38 3.64 -12.61
C PRO A 164 -5.10 4.94 -13.01
N GLY A 165 -4.56 5.73 -13.93
CA GLY A 165 -5.10 7.02 -14.35
C GLY A 165 -5.00 8.10 -13.28
N GLU A 166 -5.92 9.07 -13.33
CA GLU A 166 -5.94 10.16 -12.37
C GLU A 166 -6.46 9.70 -10.99
N ALA A 167 -5.75 10.12 -9.95
CA ALA A 167 -6.11 9.80 -8.59
C ALA A 167 -7.40 10.53 -8.17
N PRO A 168 -8.34 9.88 -7.46
CA PRO A 168 -9.53 10.56 -6.99
C PRO A 168 -9.22 11.50 -5.82
N GLY A 169 -9.87 12.66 -5.83
CA GLY A 169 -9.81 13.61 -4.72
C GLY A 169 -8.47 14.36 -4.64
N TYR A 170 -7.75 14.20 -3.53
CA TYR A 170 -6.47 14.89 -3.27
C TYR A 170 -5.25 13.95 -3.32
N GLN A 171 -5.46 12.70 -3.74
CA GLN A 171 -4.36 11.75 -3.92
C GLN A 171 -3.53 12.15 -5.15
N TRP A 172 -2.28 11.68 -5.20
CA TRP A 172 -1.39 11.90 -6.34
C TRP A 172 -0.79 10.56 -6.79
N TYR A 173 -0.99 10.22 -8.06
CA TYR A 173 -0.47 9.00 -8.68
C TYR A 173 0.70 9.30 -9.63
N GLY A 174 1.69 10.06 -9.14
CA GLY A 174 2.94 10.26 -9.86
C GLY A 174 3.98 9.23 -9.44
N LEU A 175 4.71 8.69 -10.42
CA LEU A 175 5.90 7.89 -10.17
C LEU A 175 7.11 8.82 -10.02
N THR A 176 7.92 8.53 -9.01
CA THR A 176 9.22 9.18 -8.86
C THR A 176 10.26 8.51 -9.76
N SER A 177 11.20 9.30 -10.29
CA SER A 177 12.31 8.75 -11.08
C SER A 177 13.16 7.85 -10.19
N THR A 178 13.38 6.62 -10.64
CA THR A 178 14.24 5.64 -9.99
C THR A 178 15.51 5.48 -10.80
N LEU A 179 16.49 4.76 -10.24
CA LEU A 179 17.70 4.39 -10.97
C LEU A 179 17.39 3.71 -12.31
N TRP A 180 16.29 2.96 -12.41
CA TRP A 180 15.90 2.25 -13.63
C TRP A 180 15.08 3.10 -14.59
N THR A 181 14.29 4.05 -14.07
CA THR A 181 13.35 4.87 -14.89
C THR A 181 13.87 6.26 -15.24
N MET A 182 15.00 6.67 -14.67
CA MET A 182 15.66 7.94 -14.99
C MET A 182 16.13 7.97 -16.44
N ASP A 183 16.10 9.16 -17.04
CA ASP A 183 16.54 9.39 -18.42
C ASP A 183 18.03 9.03 -18.59
N GLU A 184 18.35 8.32 -19.68
CA GLU A 184 19.71 7.85 -19.94
C GLU A 184 20.71 9.00 -20.12
N ALA A 185 20.29 10.13 -20.68
CA ALA A 185 21.17 11.30 -20.81
C ALA A 185 21.56 11.85 -19.44
N VAL A 186 20.64 11.83 -18.47
CA VAL A 186 20.93 12.23 -17.08
C VAL A 186 21.87 11.22 -16.43
N LYS A 187 21.68 9.92 -16.68
CA LYS A 187 22.61 8.92 -16.17
C LYS A 187 24.01 9.14 -16.73
N GLU A 188 24.15 9.33 -18.03
CA GLU A 188 25.45 9.54 -18.69
C GLU A 188 26.17 10.82 -18.24
N GLU A 189 25.45 11.93 -18.08
CA GLU A 189 26.02 13.22 -17.65
C GLU A 189 26.57 13.14 -16.23
N TYR A 190 25.87 12.43 -15.33
CA TYR A 190 26.13 12.44 -13.89
C TYR A 190 26.75 11.15 -13.34
N ASP A 191 26.99 10.13 -14.17
CA ASP A 191 27.54 8.83 -13.75
C ASP A 191 28.88 8.96 -13.02
N GLY A 192 29.77 9.85 -13.46
CA GLY A 192 31.06 10.07 -12.80
C GLY A 192 30.98 10.60 -11.37
N LYS A 193 29.80 11.09 -10.94
CA LYS A 193 29.54 11.58 -9.57
C LYS A 193 28.68 10.62 -8.75
N TYR A 194 27.75 9.91 -9.39
CA TYR A 194 26.75 9.09 -8.70
C TYR A 194 26.84 7.58 -9.02
N HIS A 195 27.78 7.15 -9.85
CA HIS A 195 28.09 5.74 -10.14
C HIS A 195 26.86 4.90 -10.53
N PHE A 196 25.94 5.47 -11.32
CA PHE A 196 24.68 4.83 -11.65
C PHE A 196 24.85 3.47 -12.34
N LYS A 197 25.84 3.33 -13.23
CA LYS A 197 26.12 2.06 -13.91
C LYS A 197 26.57 0.97 -12.95
N ASP A 198 27.50 1.31 -12.06
CA ASP A 198 28.03 0.39 -11.06
C ASP A 198 26.93 -0.04 -10.08
N ASP A 199 26.06 0.89 -9.68
CA ASP A 199 24.92 0.64 -8.80
C ASP A 199 23.88 -0.30 -9.46
N ILE A 200 23.56 -0.09 -10.74
CA ILE A 200 22.65 -0.97 -11.49
C ILE A 200 23.25 -2.38 -11.57
N GLU A 201 24.51 -2.49 -11.99
CA GLU A 201 25.20 -3.78 -12.12
C GLU A 201 25.26 -4.51 -10.77
N PHE A 202 25.50 -3.78 -9.67
CA PHE A 202 25.48 -4.34 -8.33
C PHE A 202 24.09 -4.85 -7.94
N CYS A 203 23.03 -4.07 -8.20
CA CYS A 203 21.66 -4.47 -7.93
C CYS A 203 21.27 -5.73 -8.70
N GLU A 204 21.60 -5.80 -9.99
CA GLU A 204 21.32 -6.96 -10.86
C GLU A 204 22.03 -8.23 -10.34
N LYS A 205 23.31 -8.12 -10.00
CA LYS A 205 24.07 -9.23 -9.38
C LYS A 205 23.45 -9.71 -8.06
N CYS A 206 22.92 -8.79 -7.25
CA CYS A 206 22.25 -9.15 -6.00
C CYS A 206 20.95 -9.92 -6.26
N VAL A 207 20.20 -9.54 -7.31
CA VAL A 207 18.98 -10.24 -7.71
C VAL A 207 19.32 -11.65 -8.21
N GLU A 208 20.31 -11.80 -9.10
CA GLU A 208 20.75 -13.10 -9.61
C GLU A 208 21.15 -14.06 -8.49
N LYS A 209 22.03 -13.61 -7.58
CA LYS A 209 22.44 -14.41 -6.41
C LYS A 209 21.28 -14.74 -5.46
N GLY A 210 20.31 -13.84 -5.34
CA GLY A 210 19.10 -14.07 -4.54
C GLY A 210 18.23 -15.18 -5.13
N LEU A 211 18.10 -15.22 -6.46
CA LEU A 211 17.37 -16.27 -7.17
C LEU A 211 18.09 -17.63 -7.08
N GLU A 212 19.43 -17.64 -7.18
CA GLU A 212 20.23 -18.87 -7.08
C GLU A 212 20.14 -19.55 -5.71
N ARG A 213 20.03 -18.76 -4.62
CA ARG A 213 19.92 -19.30 -3.25
C ARG A 213 18.55 -19.91 -2.93
N GLY A 214 17.52 -19.61 -3.72
CA GLY A 214 16.13 -19.93 -3.38
C GLY A 214 15.65 -19.25 -2.09
N SER A 215 14.39 -19.42 -1.72
CA SER A 215 13.75 -18.78 -0.55
C SER A 215 14.27 -19.26 0.83
N GLY A 216 15.39 -19.98 0.87
CA GLY A 216 16.01 -20.48 2.08
C GLY A 216 16.96 -19.44 2.69
N TYR A 217 16.57 -18.84 3.80
CA TYR A 217 17.53 -18.17 4.69
C TYR A 217 18.27 -19.25 5.48
N GLU A 218 19.40 -19.73 4.95
CA GLU A 218 20.48 -20.34 5.75
C GLU A 218 21.59 -19.32 6.01
#